data_AF-A0AAD1RFD6-F1
#
_entry.id   AF-A0AAD1RFD6-F1
#
_cell.length_a   1.000
_cell.length_b   1.000
_cell.length_c   1.000
_cell.angle_alpha   90.00
_cell.angle_beta   90.00
_cell.angle_gamma   90.00
#
_symmetry.space_group_name_H-M   'P 1'
#
loop_
_entity.id
_entity.type
_entity.pdbx_description
1 polymer ?
#
loop_
_entity_poly.entity_id
_entity_poly.type
_entity_poly.pdbx_seq_one_letter_code
_entity_poly.pdbx_strand_id
1 'polypeptide(L)'
;CHKQIAIVTAQNKKARTIALADKLRDLYHDLNTLNAQKTQNYLHRLLATTYNNSGKASKYLANRLRTQQAAKRIPYLMVHTGDKLMIPMDIVQEFSHFYKQLYNLDSSGGATAPETQSIHSYLQDLELPKLGQDS
;
A
#
# COMPACT_ATOMS: atom_id res chain seq x y z
N CYS A 1 56.47 70.12 2.53
CA CYS A 1 56.02 69.13 1.53
C CYS A 1 55.98 67.68 2.03
N HIS A 2 57.02 67.12 2.65
CA HIS A 2 57.06 65.67 2.97
C HIS A 2 55.98 65.15 3.93
N LYS A 3 55.58 65.92 4.95
CA LYS A 3 54.50 65.51 5.88
C LYS A 3 53.14 65.37 5.19
N GLN A 4 52.83 66.24 4.22
CA GLN A 4 51.57 66.19 3.48
C GLN A 4 51.51 64.97 2.55
N ILE A 5 52.62 64.62 1.92
CA ILE A 5 52.74 63.43 1.05
C ILE A 5 52.55 62.14 1.88
N ALA A 6 53.08 62.08 3.10
CA ALA A 6 52.91 60.94 4.00
C ALA A 6 51.44 60.76 4.44
N ILE A 7 50.71 61.85 4.68
CA ILE A 7 49.28 61.80 5.05
C ILE A 7 48.43 61.31 3.88
N VAL A 8 48.68 61.82 2.66
CA VAL A 8 47.94 61.44 1.45
C VAL A 8 48.20 59.99 1.06
N THR A 9 49.43 59.48 1.25
CA THR A 9 49.75 58.07 0.99
C THR A 9 49.12 57.14 2.02
N ALA A 10 49.06 57.54 3.30
CA ALA A 10 48.36 56.78 4.35
C ALA A 10 46.84 56.73 4.13
N GLN A 11 46.23 57.84 3.69
CA GLN A 11 44.80 57.89 3.34
C GLN A 11 44.48 57.03 2.12
N ASN A 12 45.32 57.06 1.08
CA ASN A 12 45.18 56.16 -0.06
C ASN A 12 45.33 54.68 0.31
N LYS A 13 46.26 54.36 1.22
CA LYS A 13 46.43 52.98 1.72
C LYS A 13 45.18 52.52 2.48
N LYS A 14 44.61 53.37 3.33
CA LYS A 14 43.34 53.08 4.05
C LYS A 14 42.16 52.92 3.10
N ALA A 15 42.01 53.80 2.11
CA ALA A 15 40.95 53.71 1.10
C ALA A 15 41.05 52.41 0.29
N ARG A 16 42.27 51.99 -0.08
CA ARG A 16 42.51 50.71 -0.76
C ARG A 16 42.17 49.50 0.11
N THR A 17 42.47 49.53 1.41
CA THR A 17 42.10 48.44 2.33
C THR A 17 40.60 48.33 2.54
N ILE A 18 39.88 49.46 2.58
CA ILE A 18 38.42 49.47 2.70
C ILE A 18 37.77 48.91 1.42
N ALA A 19 38.21 49.38 0.24
CA ALA A 19 37.72 48.85 -1.03
C ALA A 19 38.02 47.34 -1.22
N LEU A 20 39.15 46.86 -0.69
CA LEU A 20 39.47 45.43 -0.69
C LEU A 20 38.56 44.63 0.26
N ALA A 21 38.24 45.20 1.44
CA ALA A 21 37.33 44.59 2.39
C ALA A 21 35.89 44.51 1.86
N ASP A 22 35.41 45.55 1.17
CA ASP A 22 34.10 45.56 0.53
C ASP A 22 34.04 44.50 -0.58
N LYS A 23 35.07 44.40 -1.42
CA LYS A 23 35.15 43.37 -2.46
C LYS A 23 35.17 41.95 -1.89
N LEU A 24 35.86 41.75 -0.76
CA LEU A 24 35.84 40.47 -0.05
C LEU A 24 34.45 40.14 0.48
N ARG A 25 33.75 41.12 1.06
CA ARG A 25 32.39 40.96 1.55
C ARG A 25 31.42 40.58 0.43
N ASP A 26 31.53 41.21 -0.73
CA ASP A 26 30.71 40.88 -1.90
C ASP A 26 31.00 39.45 -2.40
N LEU A 27 32.27 39.07 -2.48
CA LEU A 27 32.68 37.70 -2.80
C LEU A 27 32.13 36.66 -1.81
N TYR A 28 32.12 36.97 -0.51
CA TYR A 28 31.51 36.10 0.50
C TYR A 28 29.98 36.01 0.34
N HIS A 29 29.33 37.10 -0.02
CA HIS A 29 27.90 37.12 -0.29
C HIS A 29 27.56 36.26 -1.52
N ASP A 30 28.31 36.41 -2.61
CA ASP A 30 28.15 35.63 -3.84
C ASP A 30 28.40 34.13 -3.61
N LEU A 31 29.39 33.78 -2.78
CA LEU A 31 29.62 32.38 -2.40
C LEU A 31 28.41 31.84 -1.63
N ASN A 32 27.92 32.58 -0.63
CA ASN A 32 26.80 32.14 0.19
C ASN A 32 25.52 31.97 -0.63
N THR A 33 25.24 32.88 -1.56
CA THR A 33 24.08 32.77 -2.45
C THR A 33 24.21 31.55 -3.37
N LEU A 34 25.38 31.29 -3.94
CA LEU A 34 25.62 30.12 -4.79
C LEU A 34 25.48 28.81 -3.99
N ASN A 35 25.98 28.79 -2.76
CA ASN A 35 25.86 27.62 -1.88
C ASN A 35 24.40 27.39 -1.44
N ALA A 36 23.65 28.46 -1.16
CA ALA A 36 22.22 28.38 -0.85
C ALA A 36 21.44 27.81 -2.04
N GLN A 37 21.68 28.29 -3.26
CA GLN A 37 21.05 27.78 -4.49
C GLN A 37 21.38 26.31 -4.74
N LYS A 38 22.64 25.91 -4.54
CA LYS A 38 23.06 24.50 -4.66
C LYS A 38 22.34 23.62 -3.64
N THR A 39 22.24 24.08 -2.40
CA THR A 39 21.57 23.36 -1.32
C THR A 39 20.07 23.23 -1.58
N GLN A 40 19.42 24.30 -2.04
CA GLN A 40 18.01 24.30 -2.41
C GLN A 40 17.73 23.32 -3.56
N ASN A 41 18.58 23.31 -4.60
CA ASN A 41 18.45 22.36 -5.71
C ASN A 41 18.62 20.91 -5.26
N TYR A 42 19.57 20.64 -4.35
CA TYR A 42 19.75 19.31 -3.79
C TYR A 42 18.53 18.88 -2.97
N LEU A 43 17.99 19.79 -2.16
CA LEU A 43 16.79 19.55 -1.37
C LEU A 43 15.58 19.24 -2.27
N HIS A 44 15.36 20.01 -3.34
CA HIS A 44 14.29 19.73 -4.30
C HIS A 44 14.45 18.37 -4.97
N ARG A 45 15.68 17.97 -5.34
CA ARG A 45 15.95 16.63 -5.89
C ARG A 45 15.69 15.53 -4.86
N LEU A 46 16.09 15.74 -3.61
CA LEU A 46 15.83 14.81 -2.52
C LEU A 46 14.33 14.64 -2.30
N LEU A 47 13.57 15.73 -2.15
CA LEU A 47 12.12 15.67 -2.02
C LEU A 47 11.46 15.02 -3.24
N ALA A 48 11.89 15.36 -4.45
CA ALA A 48 11.38 14.73 -5.66
C ALA A 48 11.63 13.21 -5.66
N THR A 49 12.83 12.75 -5.27
CA THR A 49 13.15 11.32 -5.21
C THR A 49 12.43 10.60 -4.08
N THR A 50 12.35 11.17 -2.88
CA THR A 50 11.66 10.56 -1.73
C THR A 50 10.16 10.49 -1.97
N TYR A 51 9.53 11.56 -2.48
CA TYR A 51 8.10 11.56 -2.75
C TYR A 51 7.72 10.78 -4.01
N ASN A 52 8.51 10.79 -5.10
CA ASN A 52 8.26 9.88 -6.23
C ASN A 52 8.36 8.41 -5.82
N ASN A 53 9.23 8.09 -4.86
CA ASN A 53 9.41 6.74 -4.36
C ASN A 53 8.41 6.36 -3.26
N SER A 54 7.82 7.32 -2.55
CA SER A 54 6.78 7.07 -1.53
C SER A 54 5.55 6.37 -2.14
N GLY A 55 5.16 6.74 -3.36
CA GLY A 55 4.11 6.05 -4.11
C GLY A 55 4.52 4.67 -4.65
N LYS A 56 5.82 4.38 -4.77
CA LYS A 56 6.32 3.09 -5.30
C LYS A 56 6.17 1.97 -4.29
N ALA A 57 6.35 2.23 -2.99
CA ALA A 57 6.14 1.22 -1.95
C ALA A 57 4.66 0.79 -1.89
N SER A 58 3.74 1.75 -1.91
CA SER A 58 2.30 1.46 -1.93
C SER A 58 1.85 0.81 -3.24
N LYS A 59 2.37 1.25 -4.39
CA LYS A 59 2.11 0.60 -5.69
C LYS A 59 2.68 -0.83 -5.74
N TYR A 60 3.86 -1.05 -5.17
CA TYR A 60 4.48 -2.37 -5.07
C TYR A 60 3.65 -3.29 -4.17
N LEU A 61 3.20 -2.79 -3.01
CA LEU A 61 2.30 -3.54 -2.11
C LEU A 61 0.98 -3.86 -2.80
N ALA A 62 0.34 -2.88 -3.46
CA ALA A 62 -0.91 -3.09 -4.19
C ALA A 62 -0.75 -4.14 -5.30
N ASN A 63 0.35 -4.07 -6.06
CA ASN A 63 0.63 -5.08 -7.09
C ASN A 63 0.89 -6.46 -6.48
N ARG A 64 1.63 -6.55 -5.36
CA ARG A 64 1.87 -7.81 -4.63
C ARG A 64 0.58 -8.42 -4.08
N LEU A 65 -0.32 -7.61 -3.53
CA LEU A 65 -1.64 -8.07 -3.07
C LEU A 65 -2.48 -8.58 -4.25
N ARG A 66 -2.50 -7.84 -5.36
CA ARG A 66 -3.23 -8.24 -6.57
C ARG A 66 -2.71 -9.56 -7.14
N THR A 67 -1.39 -9.75 -7.23
CA THR A 67 -0.81 -11.01 -7.73
C THR A 67 -1.07 -12.17 -6.78
N GLN A 68 -0.98 -11.95 -5.46
CA GLN A 68 -1.32 -12.98 -4.47
C GLN A 68 -2.80 -13.37 -4.52
N GLN A 69 -3.71 -12.41 -4.71
CA GLN A 69 -5.14 -12.69 -4.88
C GLN A 69 -5.41 -13.46 -6.18
N ALA A 70 -4.77 -13.06 -7.29
CA ALA A 70 -4.90 -13.76 -8.57
C ALA A 70 -4.37 -15.20 -8.50
N ALA A 71 -3.25 -15.43 -7.80
CA ALA A 71 -2.68 -16.76 -7.63
C ALA A 71 -3.56 -17.72 -6.79
N LYS A 72 -4.35 -17.17 -5.86
CA LYS A 72 -5.30 -17.95 -5.05
C LYS A 72 -6.65 -18.18 -5.72
N ARG A 73 -6.95 -17.47 -6.81
CA ARG A 73 -8.25 -17.57 -7.49
C ARG A 73 -8.28 -18.83 -8.36
N ILE A 74 -9.31 -19.65 -8.18
CA ILE A 74 -9.60 -20.78 -9.08
C ILE A 74 -10.07 -20.19 -10.42
N PRO A 75 -9.33 -20.39 -11.53
CA PRO A 75 -9.63 -19.75 -12.81
C PRO A 75 -10.82 -20.41 -13.50
N TYR A 76 -11.03 -21.70 -13.27
CA TYR A 76 -12.17 -22.46 -13.73
C TYR A 76 -12.31 -23.77 -12.96
N LEU A 77 -13.50 -24.34 -13.00
CA LEU A 77 -13.81 -25.68 -12.52
C LEU A 77 -14.35 -26.51 -13.69
N MET A 78 -13.89 -27.75 -13.84
CA MET A 78 -14.48 -28.72 -14.76
C MET A 78 -15.52 -29.53 -14.00
N VAL A 79 -16.76 -29.48 -14.49
CA VAL A 79 -17.89 -30.22 -13.92
C VAL A 79 -17.93 -31.62 -14.53
N HIS A 80 -18.60 -32.55 -13.86
CA HIS A 80 -18.76 -33.94 -14.30
C HIS A 80 -19.40 -34.09 -15.69
N THR A 81 -20.14 -33.08 -16.17
CA THR A 81 -20.73 -33.02 -17.51
C THR A 81 -19.71 -32.69 -18.62
N GLY A 82 -18.47 -32.35 -18.26
CA GLY A 82 -17.43 -31.91 -19.18
C GLY A 82 -17.41 -30.40 -19.42
N ASP A 83 -18.36 -29.65 -18.86
CA ASP A 83 -18.45 -28.20 -18.99
C ASP A 83 -17.48 -27.46 -18.08
N LYS A 84 -17.04 -26.28 -18.54
CA LYS A 84 -16.06 -25.43 -17.85
C LYS A 84 -16.76 -24.24 -17.19
N LEU A 85 -16.88 -24.25 -15.87
CA LEU A 85 -17.38 -23.11 -15.10
C LEU A 85 -16.26 -22.09 -14.89
N MET A 86 -16.46 -20.85 -15.32
CA MET A 86 -15.50 -19.75 -15.14
C MET A 86 -16.05 -18.62 -14.25
N ILE A 87 -17.37 -18.63 -14.01
CA ILE A 87 -18.06 -17.64 -13.17
C ILE A 87 -17.84 -18.02 -11.70
N PRO A 88 -17.30 -17.11 -10.86
CA PRO A 88 -17.00 -17.43 -9.47
C PRO A 88 -18.20 -17.90 -8.64
N MET A 89 -19.39 -17.34 -8.88
CA MET A 89 -20.62 -17.73 -8.16
C MET A 89 -21.00 -19.18 -8.44
N ASP A 90 -20.95 -19.59 -9.71
CA ASP A 90 -21.28 -20.95 -10.12
C ASP A 90 -20.26 -21.95 -9.54
N ILE A 91 -18.98 -21.59 -9.51
CA ILE A 91 -17.93 -22.40 -8.86
C ILE A 91 -18.23 -22.59 -7.38
N VAL A 92 -18.62 -21.52 -6.66
CA VAL A 92 -18.98 -21.60 -5.23
C VAL A 92 -20.20 -22.48 -5.00
N GLN A 93 -21.22 -22.37 -5.85
CA GLN A 93 -22.41 -23.20 -5.77
C GLN A 93 -22.08 -24.68 -5.97
N GLU A 94 -21.23 -24.99 -6.95
CA GLU A 94 -20.79 -26.37 -7.23
C GLU A 94 -19.99 -26.95 -6.07
N PHE A 95 -19.07 -26.17 -5.47
CA PHE A 95 -18.38 -26.59 -4.25
C PHE A 95 -19.35 -26.80 -3.09
N SER A 96 -20.34 -25.92 -2.91
CA SER A 96 -21.34 -26.08 -1.86
C SER A 96 -22.14 -27.38 -2.05
N HIS A 97 -22.52 -27.69 -3.29
CA HIS A 97 -23.21 -28.93 -3.62
C HIS A 97 -22.34 -30.16 -3.35
N PHE A 98 -21.09 -30.15 -3.81
CA PHE A 98 -20.13 -31.22 -3.56
C PHE A 98 -19.94 -31.50 -2.06
N TYR A 99 -19.72 -30.47 -1.25
CA TYR A 99 -19.53 -30.66 0.20
C TYR A 99 -20.82 -31.11 0.90
N LYS A 100 -21.99 -30.61 0.48
CA LYS A 100 -23.27 -31.13 0.98
C LYS A 100 -23.41 -32.62 0.69
N GLN A 101 -23.07 -33.06 -0.52
CA GLN A 101 -23.12 -34.49 -0.85
C GLN A 101 -22.09 -35.29 -0.05
N LEU A 102 -20.84 -34.80 0.05
CA LEU A 102 -19.75 -35.50 0.74
C LEU A 102 -20.08 -35.79 2.21
N TYR A 103 -20.62 -34.79 2.92
CA TYR A 103 -20.89 -34.91 4.36
C TYR A 103 -22.29 -35.42 4.69
N ASN A 104 -23.20 -35.47 3.72
CA ASN A 104 -24.52 -36.08 3.87
C ASN A 104 -24.59 -37.52 3.34
N LEU A 105 -23.47 -38.14 2.96
CA LEU A 105 -23.43 -39.56 2.63
C LEU A 105 -23.51 -40.39 3.92
N ASP A 106 -24.55 -41.21 4.05
CA ASP A 106 -24.62 -42.22 5.12
C ASP A 106 -23.53 -43.29 4.91
N SER A 107 -23.13 -43.94 6.00
CA SER A 107 -22.01 -44.91 6.07
C SER A 107 -22.19 -46.14 5.14
N SER A 108 -23.38 -46.30 4.56
CA SER A 108 -23.77 -47.34 3.60
C SER A 108 -23.64 -46.93 2.13
N GLY A 109 -23.18 -45.70 1.83
CA GLY A 109 -22.83 -45.27 0.48
C GLY A 109 -23.99 -44.99 -0.48
N GLY A 110 -25.24 -44.99 -0.01
CA GLY A 110 -26.42 -44.82 -0.87
C GLY A 110 -27.52 -43.87 -0.38
N ALA A 111 -27.62 -43.61 0.94
CA ALA A 111 -28.65 -42.73 1.48
C ALA A 111 -28.07 -41.34 1.79
N THR A 112 -28.70 -40.31 1.25
CA THR A 112 -28.47 -38.92 1.65
C THR A 112 -29.06 -38.71 3.05
N ALA A 113 -28.34 -38.01 3.94
CA ALA A 113 -28.84 -37.60 5.24
C ALA A 113 -30.22 -36.97 5.09
N PRO A 114 -31.18 -37.25 6.00
CA PRO A 114 -32.55 -36.79 5.86
C PRO A 114 -32.56 -35.26 5.72
N GLU A 115 -33.27 -34.78 4.70
CA GLU A 115 -33.43 -33.35 4.47
C GLU A 115 -33.99 -32.69 5.75
N THR A 116 -33.62 -31.43 6.01
CA THR A 116 -34.07 -30.71 7.21
C THR A 116 -35.58 -30.76 7.42
N GLN A 117 -36.37 -30.87 6.35
CA GLN A 117 -37.82 -31.07 6.41
C GLN A 117 -38.21 -32.45 6.94
N SER A 118 -37.56 -33.53 6.51
CA SER A 118 -37.77 -34.88 7.03
C SER A 118 -37.34 -35.02 8.49
N ILE A 119 -36.29 -34.31 8.90
CA ILE A 119 -35.89 -34.23 10.31
C ILE A 119 -36.95 -33.45 11.10
N HIS A 120 -37.46 -32.34 10.57
CA HIS A 120 -38.50 -31.56 11.23
C HIS A 120 -39.83 -32.31 11.36
N SER A 121 -40.25 -33.05 10.33
CA SER A 121 -41.45 -33.89 10.41
C SER A 121 -41.28 -35.00 11.43
N TYR A 122 -40.12 -35.68 11.43
CA TYR A 122 -39.82 -36.70 12.44
C TYR A 122 -39.79 -36.14 13.87
N LEU A 123 -39.20 -34.96 14.08
CA LEU A 123 -39.17 -34.30 15.38
C LEU A 123 -40.55 -33.80 15.83
N GLN A 124 -41.44 -33.45 14.90
CA GLN A 124 -42.84 -33.12 15.21
C GLN A 124 -43.64 -34.37 15.57
N ASP A 125 -43.41 -35.50 14.88
CA ASP A 125 -44.05 -36.78 15.16
C ASP A 125 -43.64 -37.37 16.52
N LEU A 126 -42.46 -37.00 17.04
CA LEU A 126 -41.97 -37.43 18.35
C LEU A 126 -42.66 -36.74 19.54
N GLU A 127 -43.65 -35.86 19.31
CA GLU A 127 -44.41 -35.12 20.33
C GLU A 127 -43.52 -34.55 21.46
N LEU A 128 -42.32 -34.07 21.11
CA LEU A 128 -41.35 -33.64 22.09
C LEU A 128 -41.89 -32.43 22.88
N PRO A 129 -41.80 -32.44 24.23
CA PRO A 129 -42.24 -31.32 25.04
C PRO A 129 -41.51 -30.05 24.60
N LYS A 130 -42.27 -28.99 24.30
CA LYS A 130 -41.66 -27.70 23.98
C LYS A 130 -40.99 -27.18 25.25
N LEU A 131 -39.65 -27.09 25.22
CA LEU A 131 -38.87 -26.47 26.29
C LEU A 131 -39.34 -25.02 26.46
N GLY A 132 -40.10 -24.76 27.53
CA GLY A 132 -40.64 -23.44 27.86
C GLY A 132 -42.14 -23.38 28.18
N GLN A 133 -42.86 -24.51 28.25
CA GLN A 133 -44.28 -24.52 28.64
C GLN A 133 -44.57 -24.97 30.08
N ASP A 134 -43.56 -24.94 30.96
CA ASP A 134 -43.74 -25.04 32.41
C ASP A 134 -43.18 -23.77 33.06
N SER A 135 -43.96 -22.68 33.02
CA SER A 135 -43.99 -21.55 33.98
C SER A 135 -45.17 -20.64 33.67
#